data_AF-A0A7G5N2W0-F1
#
_entry.id   AF-A0A7G5N2W0-F1
#
_cell.length_a   1.000
_cell.length_b   1.000
_cell.length_c   1.000
_cell.angle_alpha   90.00
_cell.angle_beta   90.00
_cell.angle_gamma   90.00
#
_symmetry.space_group_name_H-M   'P 1'
#
loop_
_entity.id
_entity.type
_entity.pdbx_description
1 polymer ?
#
loop_
_entity_poly.entity_id
_entity_poly.type
_entity_poly.pdbx_seq_one_letter_code
_entity_poly.pdbx_strand_id
1 'polypeptide(L)'
;MRWVQKLNESIKRGLRSWLNVVPANPYSIQINEVLDFETNAIRNRIWYRGDSNELEQMYQQNPEYADKFKFWACKCSPGMEMRKIHTGLPGLIVRILSSVVLADMNDFEFEDAKQERLWKEIEADNKFTKKMEKALKEVLYIGDGAFKVTIDTQVSEYPILEWYPGEQIEIVRRRDRISEVIFKTPYKDQGRMYVLNERYGYGYIINELYLHDKLVDIKSIPATANLADWKFDENIILAVPMQIYESAKYEGRGGSIFDGKLDSFDAFDEAWSQWMDALRAGRAKTYIPECLVPHDPETGKPIRPNMFDNRYFAADGDMRDKQQNVINTDQPIIPHESYLASYVTALDLCLQGIISPSTLGIDVKKLDNAEAQREKEKATLYTRNAIVEALQETLPDVVATCINAYHLLMGEGVEDVDVNIPFGEYANPSFESQVETVGKAKTQGIMSIERCVEELYGDTLDEHCKQEEIARLKKEQGIAEVEEPGLNLEGVNVIEGENRTQNIPNVPEGVPGTAGGGEGTGASGNLRSGNK
;
A
#
# COMPACT_ATOMS: atom_id res chain seq x y z
N MET A 1 32.03 -73.45 31.23
CA MET A 1 32.55 -72.06 31.16
C MET A 1 32.55 -71.42 29.77
N ARG A 2 32.43 -72.15 28.65
CA ARG A 2 32.50 -71.57 27.28
C ARG A 2 31.23 -70.86 26.78
N TRP A 3 30.10 -71.02 27.47
CA TRP A 3 28.80 -70.42 27.10
C TRP A 3 28.60 -69.02 27.69
N VAL A 4 29.13 -68.75 28.89
CA VAL A 4 29.01 -67.43 29.55
C VAL A 4 29.89 -66.37 28.88
N GLN A 5 31.04 -66.77 28.32
CA GLN A 5 31.89 -65.88 27.52
C GLN A 5 31.25 -65.47 26.18
N LYS A 6 30.50 -66.37 25.52
CA LYS A 6 29.79 -66.05 24.26
C LYS A 6 28.61 -65.09 24.45
N LEU A 7 27.88 -65.19 25.57
CA LEU A 7 26.79 -64.24 25.89
C LEU A 7 27.33 -62.83 26.19
N ASN A 8 28.47 -62.74 26.89
CA ASN A 8 29.08 -61.45 27.22
C ASN A 8 29.70 -60.77 25.98
N GLU A 9 30.18 -61.55 25.00
CA GLU A 9 30.61 -61.02 23.69
C GLU A 9 29.45 -60.64 22.75
N SER A 10 28.30 -61.33 22.81
CA SER A 10 27.13 -60.97 21.99
C SER A 10 26.43 -59.71 22.52
N ILE A 11 26.37 -59.53 23.83
CA ILE A 11 25.86 -58.31 24.48
C ILE A 11 26.80 -57.11 24.21
N LYS A 12 28.12 -57.33 24.12
CA LYS A 12 29.08 -56.29 23.71
C LYS A 12 29.07 -55.97 22.21
N ARG A 13 28.49 -56.83 21.35
CA ARG A 13 28.34 -56.60 19.90
C ARG A 13 27.05 -55.85 19.54
N GLY A 14 26.02 -55.89 20.38
CA GLY A 14 24.71 -55.25 20.13
C GLY A 14 24.60 -53.76 20.49
N LEU A 15 25.66 -53.14 21.03
CA LEU A 15 25.62 -51.76 21.56
C LEU A 15 26.76 -50.87 21.02
N ARG A 16 27.26 -51.13 19.81
CA ARG A 16 28.46 -50.44 19.28
C ARG A 16 28.23 -49.28 18.30
N SER A 17 26.98 -48.96 17.96
CA SER A 17 26.68 -47.67 17.35
C SER A 17 25.20 -47.36 17.50
N TRP A 18 24.85 -46.69 18.60
CA TRP A 18 23.58 -45.98 18.64
C TRP A 18 23.85 -44.55 18.20
N LEU A 19 23.23 -44.13 17.11
CA LEU A 19 23.29 -42.75 16.63
C LEU A 19 22.52 -41.89 17.64
N ASN A 20 23.24 -41.30 18.59
CA ASN A 20 22.66 -40.33 19.50
C ASN A 20 22.57 -39.00 18.75
N VAL A 21 21.47 -38.79 18.00
CA VAL A 21 21.19 -37.49 17.37
C VAL A 21 20.82 -36.54 18.49
N VAL A 22 21.79 -35.73 18.94
CA VAL A 22 21.50 -34.60 19.81
C VAL A 22 20.65 -33.63 18.98
N PRO A 23 19.46 -33.21 19.44
CA PRO A 23 18.67 -32.21 18.72
C PRO A 23 19.53 -30.96 18.52
N ALA A 24 19.39 -30.31 17.38
CA ALA A 24 20.09 -29.06 17.11
C ALA A 24 19.85 -28.10 18.28
N ASN A 25 20.93 -27.60 18.88
CA ASN A 25 20.79 -26.59 19.91
C ASN A 25 20.04 -25.41 19.29
N PRO A 26 18.90 -24.97 19.85
CA PRO A 26 18.14 -23.88 19.25
C PRO A 26 19.03 -22.63 19.22
N TYR A 27 19.43 -22.21 18.03
CA TYR A 27 20.14 -20.95 17.83
C TYR A 27 19.16 -19.82 18.14
N SER A 28 19.41 -19.08 19.23
CA SER A 28 18.67 -17.85 19.52
C SER A 28 19.20 -16.74 18.62
N ILE A 29 18.35 -16.24 17.72
CA ILE A 29 18.65 -15.05 16.91
C ILE A 29 18.03 -13.85 17.63
N GLN A 30 18.86 -12.88 18.01
CA GLN A 30 18.41 -11.60 18.56
C GLN A 30 18.69 -10.51 17.53
N ILE A 31 17.62 -9.83 17.10
CA ILE A 31 17.68 -8.70 16.16
C ILE A 31 17.26 -7.46 16.96
N ASN A 32 18.10 -6.43 16.95
CA ASN A 32 17.74 -5.16 17.56
C ASN A 32 16.90 -4.36 16.56
N GLU A 33 15.71 -3.95 16.99
CA GLU A 33 14.85 -3.07 16.21
C GLU A 33 15.44 -1.66 16.17
N VAL A 34 15.65 -1.13 14.96
CA VAL A 34 16.27 0.20 14.75
C VAL A 34 15.25 1.33 14.93
N LEU A 35 14.00 1.11 14.50
CA LEU A 35 12.91 2.08 14.57
C LEU A 35 11.66 1.36 15.06
N ASP A 36 10.94 1.96 16.00
CA ASP A 36 9.58 1.57 16.35
C ASP A 36 8.58 2.03 15.28
N PHE A 37 7.31 1.69 15.46
CA PHE A 37 6.25 2.06 14.53
C PHE A 37 6.14 3.58 14.37
N GLU A 38 6.12 4.34 15.47
CA GLU A 38 5.93 5.79 15.45
C GLU A 38 7.06 6.48 14.68
N THR A 39 8.31 6.07 14.91
CA THR A 39 9.46 6.63 14.18
C THR A 39 9.45 6.20 12.71
N ASN A 40 9.00 4.99 12.39
CA ASN A 40 8.82 4.55 11.00
C ASN A 40 7.75 5.36 10.27
N ALA A 41 6.63 5.63 10.91
CA ALA A 41 5.56 6.47 10.40
C ALA A 41 6.04 7.91 10.14
N ILE A 42 6.81 8.50 11.07
CA ILE A 42 7.44 9.82 10.87
C ILE A 42 8.40 9.80 9.67
N ARG A 43 9.22 8.74 9.54
CA ARG A 43 10.12 8.56 8.38
C ARG A 43 9.32 8.55 7.07
N ASN A 44 8.25 7.78 7.00
CA ASN A 44 7.43 7.70 5.80
C ASN A 44 6.74 9.03 5.49
N ARG A 45 6.33 9.79 6.51
CA ARG A 45 5.79 11.16 6.35
C ARG A 45 6.82 12.11 5.74
N ILE A 46 8.09 12.04 6.15
CA ILE A 46 9.18 12.85 5.57
C ILE A 46 9.41 12.46 4.10
N TRP A 47 9.42 11.15 3.80
CA TRP A 47 9.51 10.67 2.41
C TRP A 47 8.34 11.13 1.54
N TYR A 48 7.12 11.14 2.08
CA TYR A 48 5.94 11.64 1.38
C TYR A 48 6.04 13.15 1.07
N ARG A 49 6.53 13.96 2.02
CA ARG A 49 6.71 15.41 1.84
C ARG A 49 7.78 15.74 0.80
N GLY A 50 8.84 14.95 0.78
CA GLY A 50 9.90 15.05 -0.21
C GLY A 50 10.83 16.26 -0.06
N ASP A 51 10.92 16.86 1.13
CA ASP A 51 11.92 17.91 1.40
C ASP A 51 13.30 17.27 1.60
N SER A 52 14.22 17.56 0.68
CA SER A 52 15.59 17.06 0.71
C SER A 52 16.33 17.44 1.99
N ASN A 53 16.03 18.60 2.61
CA ASN A 53 16.65 19.02 3.86
C ASN A 53 16.14 18.20 5.05
N GLU A 54 14.85 17.85 5.08
CA GLU A 54 14.29 16.99 6.12
C GLU A 54 14.86 15.58 6.02
N LEU A 55 14.93 15.01 4.81
CA LEU A 55 15.51 13.70 4.55
C LEU A 55 16.98 13.63 4.95
N GLU A 56 17.78 14.61 4.52
CA GLU A 56 19.20 14.67 4.88
C GLU A 56 19.41 14.81 6.39
N GLN A 57 18.65 15.68 7.07
CA GLN A 57 18.75 15.82 8.52
C GLN A 57 18.36 14.54 9.26
N MET A 58 17.27 13.89 8.86
CA MET A 58 16.80 12.65 9.47
C MET A 58 17.85 11.54 9.37
N TYR A 59 18.35 11.28 8.16
CA TYR A 59 19.33 10.20 7.93
C TYR A 59 20.73 10.53 8.49
N GLN A 60 21.05 11.80 8.73
CA GLN A 60 22.31 12.18 9.40
C GLN A 60 22.29 12.02 10.92
N GLN A 61 21.12 12.02 11.56
CA GLN A 61 21.05 12.03 13.02
C GLN A 61 21.49 10.70 13.65
N ASN A 62 21.05 9.56 13.13
CA ASN A 62 21.42 8.24 13.67
C ASN A 62 21.38 7.13 12.59
N PRO A 63 22.28 7.14 11.59
CA PRO A 63 22.33 6.04 10.65
C PRO A 63 22.95 4.80 11.33
N GLU A 64 22.21 3.70 11.41
CA GLU A 64 22.69 2.42 11.95
C GLU A 64 22.83 1.34 10.86
N TYR A 65 23.73 0.38 11.08
CA TYR A 65 23.94 -0.77 10.19
C TYR A 65 24.03 -0.39 8.69
N ALA A 66 23.12 -0.91 7.87
CA ALA A 66 23.07 -0.67 6.42
C ALA A 66 22.65 0.77 6.08
N ASP A 67 21.89 1.45 6.95
CA ASP A 67 21.39 2.81 6.69
C ASP A 67 22.54 3.84 6.60
N LYS A 68 23.72 3.53 7.14
CA LYS A 68 24.94 4.37 7.01
C LYS A 68 25.41 4.54 5.57
N PHE A 69 25.03 3.63 4.69
CA PHE A 69 25.45 3.63 3.29
C PHE A 69 24.36 4.14 2.35
N LYS A 70 23.20 4.56 2.89
CA LYS A 70 22.14 5.19 2.10
C LYS A 70 22.58 6.52 1.52
N PHE A 71 22.06 6.85 0.35
CA PHE A 71 22.33 8.09 -0.33
C PHE A 71 22.04 9.30 0.55
N TRP A 72 20.89 9.33 1.21
CA TRP A 72 20.52 10.44 2.10
C TRP A 72 21.40 10.52 3.36
N ALA A 73 21.96 9.41 3.85
CA ALA A 73 22.86 9.36 5.01
C ALA A 73 24.31 9.77 4.68
N CYS A 74 24.79 9.48 3.47
CA CYS A 74 26.18 9.68 3.08
C CYS A 74 26.55 11.16 2.96
N LYS A 75 27.77 11.54 3.37
CA LYS A 75 28.31 12.89 3.16
C LYS A 75 29.33 12.88 2.03
N CYS A 76 29.24 13.87 1.15
CA CYS A 76 30.26 14.09 0.12
C CYS A 76 31.60 14.44 0.77
N SER A 77 32.69 14.06 0.08
CA SER A 77 34.02 14.53 0.48
C SER A 77 34.13 16.04 0.31
N PRO A 78 34.88 16.76 1.17
CA PRO A 78 35.05 18.20 1.04
C PRO A 78 35.55 18.60 -0.36
N GLY A 79 34.85 19.52 -1.02
CA GLY A 79 35.14 19.97 -2.39
C GLY A 79 34.58 19.08 -3.50
N MET A 80 33.85 18.01 -3.16
CA MET A 80 33.14 17.12 -4.09
C MET A 80 31.64 17.05 -3.74
N GLU A 81 31.09 18.13 -3.22
CA GLU A 81 29.70 18.21 -2.82
C GLU A 81 28.77 18.08 -4.02
N MET A 82 27.85 17.13 -3.94
CA MET A 82 26.79 16.93 -4.92
C MET A 82 25.47 17.47 -4.35
N ARG A 83 24.67 18.11 -5.21
CA ARG A 83 23.29 18.46 -4.84
C ARG A 83 22.47 17.17 -4.73
N LYS A 84 21.96 16.87 -3.55
CA LYS A 84 20.97 15.81 -3.36
C LYS A 84 19.58 16.28 -3.77
N ILE A 85 18.88 15.46 -4.55
CA ILE A 85 17.58 15.80 -5.13
C ILE A 85 16.62 14.67 -4.83
N HIS A 86 15.57 14.98 -4.08
CA HIS A 86 14.42 14.10 -3.98
C HIS A 86 13.54 14.25 -5.23
N THR A 87 13.18 13.13 -5.85
CA THR A 87 12.42 13.10 -7.11
C THR A 87 10.92 13.40 -6.93
N GLY A 88 10.39 13.27 -5.70
CA GLY A 88 8.98 13.47 -5.39
C GLY A 88 8.09 12.29 -5.76
N LEU A 89 8.67 11.16 -6.17
CA LEU A 89 7.95 9.97 -6.60
C LEU A 89 7.02 9.40 -5.50
N PRO A 90 7.43 9.26 -4.22
CA PRO A 90 6.55 8.71 -3.18
C PRO A 90 5.26 9.52 -2.99
N GLY A 91 5.37 10.86 -2.94
CA GLY A 91 4.21 11.75 -2.83
C GLY A 91 3.31 11.72 -4.07
N LEU A 92 3.90 11.57 -5.26
CA LEU A 92 3.15 11.43 -6.51
C LEU A 92 2.32 10.13 -6.53
N ILE A 93 2.92 9.00 -6.13
CA ILE A 93 2.24 7.69 -6.06
C ILE A 93 0.99 7.79 -5.18
N VAL A 94 1.16 8.25 -3.93
CA VAL A 94 0.05 8.41 -2.97
C VAL A 94 -1.05 9.31 -3.55
N ARG A 95 -0.67 10.47 -4.11
CA ARG A 95 -1.65 11.42 -4.67
C ARG A 95 -2.48 10.80 -5.78
N ILE A 96 -1.85 10.08 -6.70
CA ILE A 96 -2.55 9.48 -7.85
C ILE A 96 -3.42 8.32 -7.41
N LEU A 97 -2.93 7.42 -6.54
CA LEU A 97 -3.74 6.32 -6.01
C LEU A 97 -4.98 6.84 -5.26
N SER A 98 -4.82 7.81 -4.36
CA SER A 98 -5.95 8.40 -3.65
C SER A 98 -6.93 9.09 -4.61
N SER A 99 -6.44 9.81 -5.62
CA SER A 99 -7.30 10.48 -6.60
C SER A 99 -8.10 9.49 -7.44
N VAL A 100 -7.49 8.37 -7.83
CA VAL A 100 -8.14 7.32 -8.61
C VAL A 100 -9.23 6.64 -7.78
N VAL A 101 -8.91 6.22 -6.56
CA VAL A 101 -9.86 5.50 -5.70
C VAL A 101 -11.05 6.38 -5.34
N LEU A 102 -10.80 7.63 -4.91
CA LEU A 102 -11.86 8.50 -4.40
C LEU A 102 -12.73 9.09 -5.52
N ALA A 103 -12.22 9.17 -6.75
CA ALA A 103 -13.04 9.59 -7.89
C ALA A 103 -14.13 8.56 -8.22
N ASP A 104 -13.88 7.29 -7.92
CA ASP A 104 -14.80 6.18 -8.19
C ASP A 104 -15.67 5.84 -6.96
N MET A 105 -15.54 6.57 -5.85
CA MET A 105 -16.33 6.36 -4.65
C MET A 105 -17.71 7.02 -4.83
N ASN A 106 -18.76 6.21 -4.85
CA ASN A 106 -20.14 6.70 -4.96
C ASN A 106 -20.72 7.08 -3.59
N ASP A 107 -21.95 7.59 -3.59
CA ASP A 107 -22.70 7.88 -2.37
C ASP A 107 -23.00 6.60 -1.57
N PHE A 108 -23.09 6.73 -0.25
CA PHE A 108 -23.50 5.65 0.63
C PHE A 108 -24.95 5.23 0.39
N GLU A 109 -25.19 3.93 0.34
CA GLU A 109 -26.50 3.32 0.19
C GLU A 109 -27.02 2.83 1.55
N PHE A 110 -28.27 3.18 1.89
CA PHE A 110 -28.92 2.84 3.14
C PHE A 110 -30.25 2.13 2.87
N GLU A 111 -30.63 1.21 3.76
CA GLU A 111 -31.98 0.63 3.74
C GLU A 111 -33.04 1.58 4.32
N ASP A 112 -32.69 2.35 5.38
CA ASP A 112 -33.59 3.32 6.01
C ASP A 112 -33.30 4.77 5.54
N ALA A 113 -34.31 5.39 4.93
CA ALA A 113 -34.30 6.78 4.49
C ALA A 113 -34.10 7.80 5.63
N LYS A 114 -34.37 7.45 6.89
CA LYS A 114 -34.08 8.32 8.04
C LYS A 114 -32.58 8.35 8.35
N GLN A 115 -31.95 7.17 8.37
CA GLN A 115 -30.51 7.03 8.57
C GLN A 115 -29.75 7.74 7.46
N GLU A 116 -30.19 7.58 6.20
CA GLU A 116 -29.61 8.29 5.04
C GLU A 116 -29.65 9.81 5.20
N ARG A 117 -30.79 10.37 5.64
CA ARG A 117 -30.95 11.82 5.85
C ARG A 117 -30.06 12.32 6.96
N LEU A 118 -30.02 11.62 8.10
CA LEU A 118 -29.16 11.96 9.22
C LEU A 118 -27.69 11.91 8.82
N TRP A 119 -27.27 10.86 8.10
CA TRP A 119 -25.90 10.77 7.60
C TRP A 119 -25.55 11.94 6.69
N LYS A 120 -26.42 12.33 5.75
CA LYS A 120 -26.18 13.50 4.87
C LYS A 120 -25.95 14.79 5.64
N GLU A 121 -26.62 14.99 6.78
CA GLU A 121 -26.41 16.14 7.66
C GLU A 121 -25.05 16.06 8.38
N ILE A 122 -24.72 14.91 8.95
CA ILE A 122 -23.43 14.64 9.61
C ILE A 122 -22.27 14.79 8.61
N GLU A 123 -22.42 14.24 7.41
CA GLU A 123 -21.43 14.24 6.33
C GLU A 123 -21.09 15.68 5.91
N ALA A 124 -22.13 16.51 5.72
CA ALA A 124 -22.00 17.89 5.32
C ALA A 124 -21.30 18.74 6.40
N ASP A 125 -21.70 18.57 7.67
CA ASP A 125 -21.09 19.28 8.80
C ASP A 125 -19.60 18.94 8.94
N ASN A 126 -19.27 17.65 8.80
CA ASN A 126 -17.91 17.14 8.93
C ASN A 126 -17.01 17.34 7.71
N LYS A 127 -17.58 17.76 6.56
CA LYS A 127 -16.90 17.83 5.26
C LYS A 127 -16.22 16.50 4.93
N PHE A 128 -16.97 15.41 5.07
CA PHE A 128 -16.46 14.03 5.03
C PHE A 128 -15.53 13.77 3.84
N THR A 129 -15.92 14.13 2.61
CA THR A 129 -15.11 13.89 1.40
C THR A 129 -13.67 14.43 1.51
N LYS A 130 -13.50 15.64 2.05
CA LYS A 130 -12.17 16.25 2.23
C LYS A 130 -11.37 15.56 3.34
N LYS A 131 -12.07 15.12 4.39
CA LYS A 131 -11.47 14.38 5.50
C LYS A 131 -11.01 13.01 5.03
N MET A 132 -11.81 12.34 4.19
CA MET A 132 -11.49 11.06 3.57
C MET A 132 -10.28 11.18 2.63
N GLU A 133 -10.19 12.25 1.83
CA GLU A 133 -9.00 12.53 1.01
C GLU A 133 -7.73 12.62 1.87
N LYS A 134 -7.80 13.31 3.01
CA LYS A 134 -6.68 13.40 3.95
C LYS A 134 -6.38 12.03 4.57
N ALA A 135 -7.41 11.36 5.10
CA ALA A 135 -7.28 10.08 5.79
C ALA A 135 -6.66 9.03 4.88
N LEU A 136 -7.17 8.85 3.66
CA LEU A 136 -6.65 7.87 2.71
C LEU A 136 -5.18 8.12 2.38
N LYS A 137 -4.79 9.37 2.13
CA LYS A 137 -3.38 9.70 1.88
C LYS A 137 -2.52 9.30 3.07
N GLU A 138 -2.94 9.68 4.28
CA GLU A 138 -2.19 9.38 5.51
C GLU A 138 -2.10 7.87 5.76
N VAL A 139 -3.18 7.10 5.62
CA VAL A 139 -3.13 5.63 5.75
C VAL A 139 -2.14 5.01 4.77
N LEU A 140 -2.10 5.47 3.51
CA LEU A 140 -1.20 4.91 2.51
C LEU A 140 0.29 5.06 2.88
N TYR A 141 0.71 6.23 3.37
CA TYR A 141 2.13 6.44 3.72
C TYR A 141 2.46 6.19 5.21
N ILE A 142 1.53 6.35 6.14
CA ILE A 142 1.75 6.03 7.56
C ILE A 142 1.59 4.54 7.83
N GLY A 143 0.58 3.92 7.23
CA GLY A 143 0.22 2.51 7.36
C GLY A 143 -1.17 2.32 7.97
N ASP A 144 -1.49 3.04 9.03
CA ASP A 144 -2.80 3.02 9.68
C ASP A 144 -3.21 4.40 10.22
N GLY A 145 -4.41 4.47 10.78
CA GLY A 145 -4.95 5.58 11.55
C GLY A 145 -6.31 5.20 12.13
N ALA A 146 -7.01 6.18 12.71
CA ALA A 146 -8.34 5.95 13.24
C ALA A 146 -9.21 7.20 13.15
N PHE A 147 -10.50 6.97 12.91
CA PHE A 147 -11.54 7.95 13.09
C PHE A 147 -11.96 7.99 14.55
N LYS A 148 -11.95 9.19 15.14
CA LYS A 148 -12.44 9.48 16.48
C LYS A 148 -13.77 10.21 16.35
N VAL A 149 -14.82 9.73 17.01
CA VAL A 149 -16.12 10.42 17.04
C VAL A 149 -16.25 11.16 18.36
N THR A 150 -16.28 12.49 18.28
CA THR A 150 -16.33 13.39 19.43
C THR A 150 -17.67 14.14 19.43
N ILE A 151 -18.24 14.38 20.60
CA ILE A 151 -19.47 15.14 20.76
C ILE A 151 -19.13 16.44 21.48
N ASP A 152 -19.28 17.58 20.79
CA ASP A 152 -19.13 18.91 21.38
C ASP A 152 -20.25 19.83 20.85
N THR A 153 -21.31 19.97 21.66
CA THR A 153 -22.50 20.76 21.33
C THR A 153 -22.24 22.27 21.26
N GLN A 154 -21.07 22.75 21.69
CA GLN A 154 -20.67 24.15 21.48
C GLN A 154 -20.13 24.38 20.07
N VAL A 155 -19.67 23.32 19.41
CA VAL A 155 -19.03 23.38 18.09
C VAL A 155 -19.99 22.90 17.00
N SER A 156 -20.72 21.82 17.22
CA SER A 156 -21.67 21.26 16.26
C SER A 156 -22.89 20.63 16.95
N GLU A 157 -24.05 20.67 16.28
CA GLU A 157 -25.25 19.93 16.68
C GLU A 157 -25.12 18.43 16.36
N TYR A 158 -24.16 18.05 15.50
CA TYR A 158 -23.89 16.70 15.07
C TYR A 158 -22.57 16.17 15.64
N PRO A 159 -22.36 14.84 15.68
CA PRO A 159 -21.08 14.27 16.08
C PRO A 159 -19.95 14.73 15.16
N ILE A 160 -18.81 15.07 15.76
CA ILE A 160 -17.62 15.54 15.08
C ILE A 160 -16.73 14.34 14.82
N LEU A 161 -16.51 14.06 13.55
CA LEU A 161 -15.59 13.04 13.08
C LEU A 161 -14.18 13.62 12.97
N GLU A 162 -13.22 13.11 13.71
CA GLU A 162 -11.82 13.53 13.65
C GLU A 162 -10.95 12.39 13.10
N TRP A 163 -9.90 12.73 12.34
CA TRP A 163 -8.96 11.74 11.81
C TRP A 163 -7.61 11.88 12.51
N TYR A 164 -7.12 10.78 13.09
CA TYR A 164 -5.81 10.68 13.69
C TYR A 164 -4.96 9.66 12.92
N PRO A 165 -3.77 10.06 12.43
CA PRO A 165 -2.88 9.14 11.74
C PRO A 165 -2.19 8.18 12.73
N GLY A 166 -1.68 7.08 12.21
CA GLY A 166 -1.08 5.97 12.96
C GLY A 166 -0.06 6.37 14.04
N GLU A 167 0.79 7.35 13.80
CA GLU A 167 1.79 7.78 14.80
C GLU A 167 1.18 8.54 15.99
N GLN A 168 -0.10 8.90 15.92
CA GLN A 168 -0.85 9.58 16.98
C GLN A 168 -1.88 8.66 17.65
N ILE A 169 -1.84 7.36 17.35
CA ILE A 169 -2.77 6.40 17.93
C ILE A 169 -2.07 5.15 18.45
N GLU A 170 -2.73 4.48 19.38
CA GLU A 170 -2.39 3.13 19.82
C GLU A 170 -3.65 2.27 19.80
N ILE A 171 -3.59 1.14 19.08
CA ILE A 171 -4.73 0.23 18.93
C ILE A 171 -4.51 -0.96 19.86
N VAL A 172 -5.30 -1.05 20.92
CA VAL A 172 -5.24 -2.15 21.89
C VAL A 172 -6.17 -3.26 21.43
N ARG A 173 -5.62 -4.46 21.25
CA ARG A 173 -6.37 -5.66 20.86
C ARG A 173 -6.36 -6.72 21.94
N ARG A 174 -7.46 -7.48 22.03
CA ARG A 174 -7.60 -8.69 22.85
C ARG A 174 -8.09 -9.82 21.96
N ARG A 175 -7.26 -10.86 21.76
CA ARG A 175 -7.58 -12.00 20.86
C ARG A 175 -7.94 -11.53 19.45
N ASP A 176 -7.08 -10.69 18.89
CA ASP A 176 -7.21 -10.08 17.54
C ASP A 176 -8.43 -9.16 17.34
N ARG A 177 -9.22 -8.91 18.38
CA ARG A 177 -10.33 -7.96 18.36
C ARG A 177 -9.94 -6.65 19.02
N ILE A 178 -10.34 -5.53 18.42
CA ILE A 178 -10.14 -4.20 19.00
C ILE A 178 -10.83 -4.16 20.36
N SER A 179 -10.14 -3.62 21.37
CA SER A 179 -10.72 -3.35 22.68
C SER A 179 -10.72 -1.86 23.01
N GLU A 180 -9.66 -1.15 22.60
CA GLU A 180 -9.54 0.30 22.81
C GLU A 180 -8.73 0.93 21.68
N VAL A 181 -8.99 2.20 21.40
CA VAL A 181 -8.11 3.07 20.61
C VAL A 181 -7.71 4.25 21.48
N ILE A 182 -6.42 4.50 21.61
CA ILE A 182 -5.87 5.61 22.39
C ILE A 182 -5.43 6.70 21.42
N PHE A 183 -6.01 7.88 21.51
CA PHE A 183 -5.63 9.05 20.71
C PHE A 183 -4.65 9.91 21.48
N LYS A 184 -3.52 10.27 20.86
CA LYS A 184 -2.42 11.04 21.47
C LYS A 184 -2.39 12.46 20.89
N THR A 185 -2.74 13.44 21.71
CA THR A 185 -2.76 14.85 21.33
C THR A 185 -1.70 15.64 22.09
N PRO A 186 -0.64 16.14 21.43
CA PRO A 186 0.40 16.91 22.10
C PRO A 186 -0.03 18.36 22.37
N TYR A 187 0.15 18.81 23.62
CA TYR A 187 -0.05 20.19 24.06
C TYR A 187 1.25 20.82 24.53
N LYS A 188 1.49 22.07 24.13
CA LYS A 188 2.63 22.86 24.61
C LYS A 188 2.13 23.93 25.57
N ASP A 189 2.48 23.81 26.85
CA ASP A 189 2.13 24.79 27.88
C ASP A 189 3.37 25.15 28.71
N GLN A 190 3.60 26.45 28.92
CA GLN A 190 4.74 26.99 29.67
C GLN A 190 6.12 26.40 29.29
N GLY A 191 6.31 26.09 28.01
CA GLY A 191 7.56 25.51 27.50
C GLY A 191 7.75 24.01 27.78
N ARG A 192 6.76 23.34 28.38
CA ARG A 192 6.71 21.89 28.57
C ARG A 192 5.77 21.26 27.54
N MET A 193 6.07 20.02 27.17
CA MET A 193 5.23 19.21 26.30
C MET A 193 4.41 18.24 27.16
N TYR A 194 3.10 18.34 27.05
CA TYR A 194 2.14 17.39 27.60
C TYR A 194 1.54 16.57 26.46
N VAL A 195 1.11 15.35 26.74
CA VAL A 195 0.40 14.51 25.77
C VAL A 195 -0.90 14.07 26.44
N LEU A 196 -2.03 14.47 25.85
CA LEU A 196 -3.34 13.98 26.23
C LEU A 196 -3.56 12.64 25.52
N ASN A 197 -3.81 11.60 26.31
CA ASN A 197 -4.20 10.28 25.84
C ASN A 197 -5.70 10.10 26.11
N GLU A 198 -6.50 10.08 25.06
CA GLU A 198 -7.93 9.82 25.15
C GLU A 198 -8.18 8.36 24.78
N ARG A 199 -8.55 7.55 25.77
CA ARG A 199 -8.82 6.12 25.61
C ARG A 199 -10.29 5.92 25.27
N TYR A 200 -10.55 5.52 24.03
CA TYR A 200 -11.86 5.17 23.52
C TYR A 200 -12.01 3.66 23.59
N GLY A 201 -12.85 3.18 24.50
CA GLY A 201 -13.19 1.78 24.63
C GLY A 201 -14.68 1.55 24.45
N TYR A 202 -15.08 0.28 24.53
CA TYR A 202 -16.49 -0.10 24.50
C TYR A 202 -17.24 0.46 25.73
N GLY A 203 -18.15 1.42 25.49
CA GLY A 203 -18.95 2.08 26.52
C GLY A 203 -18.27 3.15 27.35
N TYR A 204 -17.04 3.57 27.03
CA TYR A 204 -16.36 4.62 27.79
C TYR A 204 -15.33 5.44 27.02
N ILE A 205 -15.11 6.65 27.53
CA ILE A 205 -13.98 7.52 27.19
C ILE A 205 -13.26 7.88 28.49
N ILE A 206 -11.96 7.61 28.57
CA ILE A 206 -11.09 7.98 29.69
C ILE A 206 -10.01 8.92 29.20
N ASN A 207 -9.80 10.04 29.89
CA ASN A 207 -8.84 11.05 29.50
C ASN A 207 -7.67 11.10 30.47
N GLU A 208 -6.46 10.89 29.96
CA GLU A 208 -5.23 10.85 30.76
C GLU A 208 -4.23 11.89 30.23
N LEU A 209 -3.74 12.78 31.09
CA LEU A 209 -2.73 13.76 30.69
C LEU A 209 -1.35 13.31 31.16
N TYR A 210 -0.38 13.24 30.25
CA TYR A 210 0.99 12.83 30.54
C TYR A 210 1.96 13.99 30.36
N LEU A 211 2.90 14.13 31.30
CA LEU A 211 4.08 14.96 31.16
C LEU A 211 5.29 14.03 31.03
N HIS A 212 5.77 13.84 29.80
CA HIS A 212 6.66 12.72 29.45
C HIS A 212 5.95 11.38 29.80
N ASP A 213 6.52 10.54 30.65
CA ASP A 213 5.93 9.25 31.04
C ASP A 213 5.14 9.31 32.36
N LYS A 214 4.90 10.51 32.90
CA LYS A 214 4.22 10.69 34.19
C LYS A 214 2.80 11.20 34.00
N LEU A 215 1.83 10.44 34.52
CA LEU A 215 0.44 10.87 34.62
C LEU A 215 0.33 12.09 35.53
N VAL A 216 -0.32 13.14 35.05
CA VAL A 216 -0.62 14.37 35.76
C VAL A 216 -2.13 14.62 35.74
N ASP A 217 -2.61 15.52 36.61
CA ASP A 217 -4.03 15.89 36.62
C ASP A 217 -4.42 16.50 35.27
N ILE A 218 -5.54 16.06 34.69
CA ILE A 218 -6.07 16.59 33.43
C ILE A 218 -6.35 18.09 33.50
N LYS A 219 -6.55 18.65 34.70
CA LYS A 219 -6.76 20.09 34.92
C LYS A 219 -5.46 20.90 35.01
N SER A 220 -4.31 20.26 34.81
CA SER A 220 -2.99 20.92 34.90
C SER A 220 -2.78 21.99 33.83
N ILE A 221 -3.42 21.86 32.66
CA ILE A 221 -3.34 22.84 31.57
C ILE A 221 -4.74 23.38 31.21
N PRO A 222 -4.87 24.67 30.83
CA PRO A 222 -6.18 25.26 30.51
C PRO A 222 -6.92 24.55 29.38
N ALA A 223 -6.19 23.98 28.41
CA ALA A 223 -6.77 23.35 27.23
C ALA A 223 -7.57 22.07 27.55
N THR A 224 -7.20 21.34 28.61
CA THR A 224 -7.83 20.06 28.98
C THR A 224 -8.68 20.16 30.25
N ALA A 225 -8.79 21.35 30.85
CA ALA A 225 -9.46 21.56 32.13
C ALA A 225 -10.97 21.23 32.14
N ASN A 226 -11.62 21.30 30.96
CA ASN A 226 -13.04 21.02 30.79
C ASN A 226 -13.32 19.58 30.33
N LEU A 227 -12.29 18.78 30.08
CA LEU A 227 -12.46 17.38 29.69
C LEU A 227 -12.91 16.55 30.88
N ALA A 228 -13.81 15.61 30.62
CA ALA A 228 -14.36 14.70 31.60
C ALA A 228 -14.46 13.30 31.00
N ASP A 229 -14.35 12.30 31.86
CA ASP A 229 -14.56 10.91 31.47
C ASP A 229 -16.05 10.64 31.27
N TRP A 230 -16.37 9.81 30.27
CA TRP A 230 -17.73 9.50 29.89
C TRP A 230 -17.97 7.99 29.88
N LYS A 231 -19.21 7.60 30.20
CA LYS A 231 -19.71 6.23 30.07
C LYS A 231 -21.03 6.24 29.31
N PHE A 232 -21.18 5.27 28.42
CA PHE A 232 -22.33 5.08 27.54
C PHE A 232 -22.52 3.58 27.28
N ASP A 233 -23.31 3.21 26.27
CA ASP A 233 -23.63 1.81 25.95
C ASP A 233 -22.37 0.96 25.74
N GLU A 234 -22.25 -0.15 26.48
CA GLU A 234 -21.10 -1.06 26.48
C GLU A 234 -20.91 -1.80 25.15
N ASN A 235 -21.87 -1.74 24.23
CA ASN A 235 -21.76 -2.40 22.91
C ASN A 235 -21.13 -1.49 21.83
N ILE A 236 -20.99 -0.18 22.08
CA ILE A 236 -20.43 0.76 21.11
C ILE A 236 -19.02 1.19 21.52
N ILE A 237 -18.15 1.35 20.53
CA ILE A 237 -16.90 2.10 20.64
C ILE A 237 -16.98 3.33 19.72
N LEU A 238 -16.65 4.52 20.22
CA LEU A 238 -16.69 5.78 19.44
C LEU A 238 -15.39 6.04 18.66
N ALA A 239 -14.75 4.96 18.20
CA ALA A 239 -13.48 5.00 17.48
C ALA A 239 -13.41 3.85 16.47
N VAL A 240 -13.05 4.18 15.23
CA VAL A 240 -12.96 3.22 14.12
C VAL A 240 -11.55 3.27 13.53
N PRO A 241 -10.68 2.28 13.82
CA PRO A 241 -9.38 2.20 13.20
C PRO A 241 -9.49 1.80 11.74
N MET A 242 -8.56 2.30 10.92
CA MET A 242 -8.50 2.05 9.49
C MET A 242 -7.07 1.68 9.10
N GLN A 243 -6.93 0.60 8.34
CA GLN A 243 -5.68 0.15 7.73
C GLN A 243 -6.02 -0.48 6.38
N ILE A 244 -5.10 -0.40 5.41
CA ILE A 244 -5.28 -1.00 4.08
C ILE A 244 -4.47 -2.29 3.97
N TYR A 245 -3.23 -2.26 4.47
CA TYR A 245 -2.34 -3.41 4.49
C TYR A 245 -1.97 -3.73 5.93
N GLU A 246 -1.67 -4.99 6.23
CA GLU A 246 -1.06 -5.36 7.50
C GLU A 246 0.44 -5.11 7.47
N SER A 247 1.00 -4.61 8.57
CA SER A 247 2.45 -4.48 8.69
C SER A 247 3.08 -5.85 8.92
N ALA A 248 4.01 -6.23 8.05
CA ALA A 248 4.82 -7.43 8.24
C ALA A 248 5.84 -7.30 9.40
N LYS A 249 6.07 -6.07 9.89
CA LYS A 249 7.05 -5.76 10.93
C LYS A 249 6.41 -5.48 12.29
N TYR A 250 5.33 -4.70 12.32
CA TYR A 250 4.69 -4.25 13.56
C TYR A 250 3.34 -4.95 13.73
N GLU A 251 3.29 -5.94 14.60
CA GLU A 251 2.08 -6.74 14.84
C GLU A 251 0.89 -5.87 15.25
N GLY A 252 -0.26 -6.08 14.61
CA GLY A 252 -1.49 -5.31 14.84
C GLY A 252 -1.46 -3.87 14.29
N ARG A 253 -0.46 -3.48 13.51
CA ARG A 253 -0.41 -2.17 12.85
C ARG A 253 -0.60 -2.31 11.35
N GLY A 254 -0.99 -1.21 10.71
CA GLY A 254 -1.07 -1.13 9.26
C GLY A 254 0.30 -0.96 8.59
N GLY A 255 0.44 -1.50 7.39
CA GLY A 255 1.63 -1.40 6.54
C GLY A 255 1.53 -0.23 5.56
N SER A 256 2.63 0.50 5.38
CA SER A 256 2.70 1.57 4.40
C SER A 256 3.00 1.01 3.00
N ILE A 257 2.52 1.67 1.95
CA ILE A 257 2.95 1.37 0.57
C ILE A 257 4.43 1.64 0.32
N PHE A 258 5.12 2.33 1.24
CA PHE A 258 6.57 2.54 1.17
C PHE A 258 7.37 1.39 1.78
N ASP A 259 6.73 0.51 2.56
CA ASP A 259 7.40 -0.60 3.20
C ASP A 259 7.97 -1.54 2.12
N GLY A 260 9.27 -1.83 2.22
CA GLY A 260 10.02 -2.59 1.21
C GLY A 260 10.43 -1.79 -0.05
N LYS A 261 10.03 -0.52 -0.19
CA LYS A 261 10.39 0.35 -1.32
C LYS A 261 11.34 1.50 -0.99
N LEU A 262 11.49 1.85 0.28
CA LEU A 262 12.35 2.96 0.72
C LEU A 262 13.78 2.90 0.15
N ASP A 263 14.38 1.70 0.07
CA ASP A 263 15.72 1.53 -0.49
C ASP A 263 15.73 1.76 -2.02
N SER A 264 14.64 1.41 -2.71
CA SER A 264 14.46 1.74 -4.13
C SER A 264 14.29 3.25 -4.34
N PHE A 265 13.54 3.93 -3.47
CA PHE A 265 13.40 5.39 -3.53
C PHE A 265 14.74 6.11 -3.27
N ASP A 266 15.51 5.65 -2.29
CA ASP A 266 16.86 6.17 -2.00
C ASP A 266 17.80 6.00 -3.22
N ALA A 267 17.83 4.81 -3.82
CA ALA A 267 18.61 4.54 -5.02
C ALA A 267 18.14 5.34 -6.25
N PHE A 268 16.83 5.59 -6.37
CA PHE A 268 16.27 6.39 -7.47
C PHE A 268 16.65 7.87 -7.34
N ASP A 269 16.54 8.43 -6.13
CA ASP A 269 17.01 9.79 -5.82
C ASP A 269 18.52 9.91 -6.04
N GLU A 270 19.30 8.89 -5.69
CA GLU A 270 20.73 8.83 -5.96
C GLU A 270 21.03 8.87 -7.46
N ALA A 271 20.41 7.98 -8.25
CA ALA A 271 20.62 7.89 -9.69
C ALA A 271 20.31 9.23 -10.38
N TRP A 272 19.21 9.88 -9.98
CA TRP A 272 18.84 11.19 -10.50
C TRP A 272 19.82 12.29 -10.07
N SER A 273 20.23 12.30 -8.80
CA SER A 273 21.19 13.27 -8.27
C SER A 273 22.55 13.15 -8.97
N GLN A 274 23.05 11.93 -9.15
CA GLN A 274 24.30 11.65 -9.86
C GLN A 274 24.22 12.05 -11.33
N TRP A 275 23.10 11.83 -12.00
CA TRP A 275 22.94 12.27 -13.38
C TRP A 275 22.95 13.81 -13.48
N MET A 276 22.21 14.50 -12.61
CA MET A 276 22.22 15.98 -12.58
C MET A 276 23.61 16.54 -12.28
N ASP A 277 24.38 15.87 -11.42
CA ASP A 277 25.76 16.24 -11.13
C ASP A 277 26.68 16.00 -12.32
N ALA A 278 26.56 14.86 -13.00
CA ALA A 278 27.30 14.56 -14.21
C ALA A 278 27.01 15.58 -15.34
N LEU A 279 25.75 16.01 -15.48
CA LEU A 279 25.37 17.11 -16.40
C LEU A 279 26.04 18.43 -16.02
N ARG A 280 26.17 18.72 -14.73
CA ARG A 280 26.88 19.91 -14.26
C ARG A 280 28.38 19.80 -14.49
N ALA A 281 28.98 18.66 -14.20
CA ALA A 281 30.40 18.37 -14.39
C ALA A 281 30.79 18.24 -15.87
N GLY A 282 29.84 17.90 -16.75
CA GLY A 282 30.00 17.83 -18.20
C GLY A 282 29.92 19.18 -18.91
N ARG A 283 29.74 20.28 -18.17
CA ARG A 283 30.00 21.62 -18.70
C ARG A 283 31.48 21.75 -19.04
N ALA A 284 31.79 22.57 -20.06
CA ALA A 284 33.16 22.79 -20.48
C ALA A 284 34.03 23.29 -19.31
N LYS A 285 35.12 22.58 -19.03
CA LYS A 285 36.09 22.90 -17.99
C LYS A 285 37.28 23.61 -18.63
N THR A 286 37.54 24.84 -18.21
CA THR A 286 38.67 25.64 -18.73
C THR A 286 39.85 25.52 -17.77
N TYR A 287 40.89 24.78 -18.10
CA TYR A 287 42.12 24.75 -17.30
C TYR A 287 42.84 26.09 -17.46
N ILE A 288 42.93 26.84 -16.37
CA ILE A 288 43.58 28.15 -16.32
C ILE A 288 44.87 27.98 -15.52
N PRO A 289 46.05 28.34 -16.06
CA PRO A 289 47.30 28.38 -15.31
C PRO A 289 47.15 29.24 -14.04
N GLU A 290 47.79 28.86 -12.93
CA GLU A 290 47.64 29.57 -11.64
C GLU A 290 47.86 31.09 -11.75
N CYS A 291 48.79 31.52 -12.60
CA CYS A 291 49.08 32.94 -12.85
C CYS A 291 47.96 33.74 -13.53
N LEU A 292 46.93 33.07 -14.07
CA LEU A 292 45.79 33.66 -14.76
C LEU A 292 44.45 33.43 -14.03
N VAL A 293 44.49 32.82 -12.84
CA VAL A 293 43.30 32.63 -12.01
C VAL A 293 42.73 33.99 -11.59
N PRO A 294 41.40 34.22 -11.67
CA PRO A 294 40.79 35.43 -11.15
C PRO A 294 41.10 35.62 -9.66
N HIS A 295 41.60 36.80 -9.29
CA HIS A 295 41.89 37.18 -7.91
C HIS A 295 40.83 38.16 -7.39
N ASP A 296 40.53 38.07 -6.11
CA ASP A 296 39.66 39.01 -5.41
C ASP A 296 40.28 40.42 -5.45
N PRO A 297 39.58 41.45 -5.99
CA PRO A 297 40.09 42.81 -6.08
C PRO A 297 40.48 43.44 -4.73
N GLU A 298 39.86 43.01 -3.62
CA GLU A 298 40.11 43.58 -2.29
C GLU A 298 41.14 42.79 -1.48
N THR A 299 41.15 41.46 -1.59
CA THR A 299 42.01 40.60 -0.75
C THR A 299 43.22 40.01 -1.49
N GLY A 300 43.24 40.09 -2.82
CA GLY A 300 44.33 39.56 -3.66
C GLY A 300 44.46 38.04 -3.59
N LYS A 301 43.48 37.33 -3.04
CA LYS A 301 43.46 35.85 -2.98
C LYS A 301 42.81 35.28 -4.24
N PRO A 302 43.26 34.11 -4.72
CA PRO A 302 42.60 33.44 -5.83
C PRO A 302 41.15 33.12 -5.45
N ILE A 303 40.22 33.50 -6.31
CA ILE A 303 38.80 33.21 -6.12
C ILE A 303 38.61 31.71 -6.33
N ARG A 304 37.99 31.02 -5.37
CA ARG A 304 37.64 29.61 -5.58
C ARG A 304 36.44 29.52 -6.52
N PRO A 305 36.46 28.62 -7.52
CA PRO A 305 35.26 28.37 -8.31
C PRO A 305 34.12 27.91 -7.40
N ASN A 306 32.92 28.44 -7.63
CA ASN A 306 31.73 28.03 -6.90
C ASN A 306 31.14 26.74 -7.52
N MET A 307 30.35 25.99 -6.73
CA MET A 307 29.74 24.72 -7.16
C MET A 307 28.84 24.83 -8.40
N PHE A 308 28.34 26.03 -8.73
CA PHE A 308 27.47 26.27 -9.88
C PHE A 308 28.24 26.58 -11.17
N ASP A 309 29.34 27.31 -11.04
CA ASP A 309 30.14 27.82 -12.13
C ASP A 309 31.25 26.86 -12.50
N ASN A 310 31.93 26.20 -11.55
CA ASN A 310 33.00 25.17 -11.74
C ASN A 310 33.77 25.28 -13.08
N ARG A 311 34.10 26.52 -13.47
CA ARG A 311 34.47 26.87 -14.84
C ARG A 311 35.94 26.71 -15.11
N TYR A 312 36.76 26.57 -14.07
CA TYR A 312 38.19 26.39 -14.23
C TYR A 312 38.87 25.60 -13.11
N PHE A 313 39.98 24.97 -13.49
CA PHE A 313 40.92 24.32 -12.58
C PHE A 313 42.25 25.06 -12.69
N ALA A 314 42.80 25.47 -11.54
CA ALA A 314 44.16 26.00 -11.48
C ALA A 314 45.13 24.85 -11.75
N ALA A 315 45.85 24.89 -12.86
CA ALA A 315 46.97 23.99 -13.13
C ALA A 315 48.28 24.69 -12.74
N ASP A 316 49.23 23.94 -12.19
CA ASP A 316 50.58 24.45 -11.91
C ASP A 316 51.15 25.07 -13.20
N GLY A 317 51.51 26.35 -13.13
CA GLY A 317 52.16 27.04 -14.23
C GLY A 317 53.63 26.61 -14.32
N ASP A 318 54.09 26.21 -15.50
CA ASP A 318 55.53 25.99 -15.71
C ASP A 318 56.22 27.37 -15.83
N MET A 319 57.12 27.69 -14.89
CA MET A 319 57.84 28.98 -14.85
C MET A 319 59.10 29.01 -15.72
N ARG A 320 59.33 27.97 -16.54
CA ARG A 320 60.47 27.91 -17.45
C ARG A 320 60.32 28.87 -18.63
N ASP A 321 61.40 29.58 -18.93
CA ASP A 321 61.45 30.59 -19.99
C ASP A 321 61.17 29.98 -21.37
N LYS A 322 60.30 30.61 -22.17
CA LYS A 322 59.83 30.23 -23.53
C LYS A 322 58.71 29.16 -23.69
N GLN A 323 57.99 28.74 -22.64
CA GLN A 323 56.77 27.93 -22.84
C GLN A 323 55.49 28.77 -22.88
N GLN A 324 54.52 28.35 -23.71
CA GLN A 324 53.18 28.94 -23.75
C GLN A 324 52.29 28.24 -22.73
N ASN A 325 51.86 28.97 -21.70
CA ASN A 325 50.80 28.54 -20.80
C ASN A 325 49.45 28.66 -21.56
N VAL A 326 49.00 27.55 -22.15
CA VAL A 326 47.79 27.50 -22.97
C VAL A 326 46.57 27.16 -22.12
N ILE A 327 45.50 27.91 -22.31
CA ILE A 327 44.19 27.59 -21.74
C ILE A 327 43.64 26.37 -22.51
N ASN A 328 43.46 25.25 -21.83
CA ASN A 328 42.86 24.05 -22.41
C ASN A 328 41.41 23.93 -21.95
N THR A 329 40.48 23.68 -22.87
CA THR A 329 39.08 23.46 -22.55
C THR A 329 38.75 22.00 -22.83
N ASP A 330 38.43 21.24 -21.78
CA ASP A 330 37.99 19.85 -21.89
C ASP A 330 36.49 19.76 -21.60
N GLN A 331 35.77 19.01 -22.43
CA GLN A 331 34.36 18.72 -22.23
C GLN A 331 34.18 17.20 -22.18
N PRO A 332 33.96 16.62 -20.98
CA PRO A 332 33.82 15.19 -20.87
C PRO A 332 32.54 14.72 -21.55
N ILE A 333 32.63 13.57 -22.22
CA ILE A 333 31.47 12.90 -22.81
C ILE A 333 30.63 12.33 -21.67
N ILE A 334 29.38 12.76 -21.58
CA ILE A 334 28.43 12.25 -20.59
C ILE A 334 27.82 10.96 -21.13
N PRO A 335 27.92 9.81 -20.42
CA PRO A 335 27.33 8.54 -20.84
C PRO A 335 25.81 8.55 -20.62
N HIS A 336 25.09 9.32 -21.45
CA HIS A 336 23.65 9.54 -21.33
C HIS A 336 22.84 8.24 -21.32
N GLU A 337 23.20 7.27 -22.16
CA GLU A 337 22.49 5.99 -22.24
C GLU A 337 22.58 5.18 -20.94
N SER A 338 23.74 5.17 -20.27
CA SER A 338 23.93 4.46 -19.01
C SER A 338 23.15 5.09 -17.87
N TYR A 339 23.10 6.43 -17.80
CA TYR A 339 22.30 7.14 -16.80
C TYR A 339 20.80 6.95 -17.04
N LEU A 340 20.35 7.04 -18.30
CA LEU A 340 18.95 6.80 -18.65
C LEU A 340 18.52 5.37 -18.28
N ALA A 341 19.35 4.37 -18.61
CA ALA A 341 19.07 2.98 -18.25
C ALA A 341 18.97 2.80 -16.72
N SER A 342 19.91 3.36 -15.96
CA SER A 342 19.90 3.29 -14.49
C SER A 342 18.66 3.96 -13.90
N TYR A 343 18.29 5.14 -14.42
CA TYR A 343 17.10 5.86 -14.01
C TYR A 343 15.82 5.07 -14.29
N VAL A 344 15.67 4.50 -15.49
CA VAL A 344 14.49 3.72 -15.87
C VAL A 344 14.38 2.45 -15.03
N THR A 345 15.48 1.73 -14.79
CA THR A 345 15.47 0.53 -13.95
C THR A 345 15.14 0.86 -12.49
N ALA A 346 15.72 1.91 -11.93
CA ALA A 346 15.41 2.33 -10.56
C ALA A 346 13.94 2.79 -10.42
N LEU A 347 13.41 3.51 -11.41
CA LEU A 347 12.01 3.89 -11.47
C LEU A 347 11.09 2.66 -11.51
N ASP A 348 11.39 1.67 -12.36
CA ASP A 348 10.59 0.44 -12.47
C ASP A 348 10.51 -0.31 -11.14
N LEU A 349 11.64 -0.44 -10.42
CA LEU A 349 11.68 -1.06 -9.09
C LEU A 349 10.83 -0.31 -8.05
N CYS A 350 10.80 1.03 -8.12
CA CYS A 350 9.96 1.85 -7.25
C CYS A 350 8.47 1.60 -7.50
N LEU A 351 8.07 1.46 -8.77
CA LEU A 351 6.68 1.34 -9.20
C LEU A 351 6.14 -0.09 -9.12
N GLN A 352 7.02 -1.08 -9.24
CA GLN A 352 6.69 -2.50 -9.29
C GLN A 352 5.77 -2.92 -8.13
N GLY A 353 4.59 -3.44 -8.46
CA GLY A 353 3.62 -3.94 -7.49
C GLY A 353 2.79 -2.86 -6.77
N ILE A 354 2.95 -1.58 -7.12
CA ILE A 354 2.18 -0.49 -6.51
C ILE A 354 1.34 0.23 -7.57
N ILE A 355 1.97 0.75 -8.62
CA ILE A 355 1.27 1.55 -9.63
C ILE A 355 1.95 1.41 -10.98
N SER A 356 1.14 1.40 -12.04
CA SER A 356 1.65 1.37 -13.40
C SER A 356 2.28 2.72 -13.79
N PRO A 357 3.38 2.73 -14.57
CA PRO A 357 3.95 3.96 -15.09
C PRO A 357 2.97 4.80 -15.92
N SER A 358 2.06 4.16 -16.66
CA SER A 358 1.04 4.85 -17.47
C SER A 358 0.04 5.60 -16.60
N THR A 359 -0.33 5.06 -15.43
CA THR A 359 -1.19 5.78 -14.46
C THR A 359 -0.53 7.08 -13.98
N LEU A 360 0.81 7.15 -13.95
CA LEU A 360 1.56 8.36 -13.62
C LEU A 360 1.77 9.31 -14.83
N GLY A 361 1.25 8.97 -16.00
CA GLY A 361 1.47 9.71 -17.25
C GLY A 361 2.89 9.55 -17.81
N ILE A 362 3.64 8.54 -17.36
CA ILE A 362 5.00 8.27 -17.82
C ILE A 362 4.92 7.46 -19.10
N ASP A 363 5.33 8.08 -20.21
CA ASP A 363 5.34 7.43 -21.51
C ASP A 363 6.57 6.51 -21.65
N VAL A 364 6.38 5.22 -21.36
CA VAL A 364 7.39 4.17 -21.57
C VAL A 364 7.31 3.56 -22.98
N LYS A 365 6.46 4.08 -23.90
CA LYS A 365 6.13 3.47 -25.21
C LYS A 365 7.31 3.17 -26.11
N LYS A 366 8.49 3.74 -25.87
CA LYS A 366 9.69 3.41 -26.65
C LYS A 366 10.26 2.02 -26.34
N LEU A 367 9.79 1.32 -25.30
CA LEU A 367 10.44 0.12 -24.78
C LEU A 367 9.57 -1.15 -24.69
N ASP A 368 8.24 -1.10 -24.81
CA ASP A 368 7.39 -2.27 -24.48
C ASP A 368 6.34 -2.67 -25.53
N ASN A 369 6.07 -3.98 -25.58
CA ASN A 369 5.00 -4.61 -26.38
C ASN A 369 3.63 -4.43 -25.68
N ALA A 370 2.52 -4.52 -26.43
CA ALA A 370 1.16 -4.30 -25.94
C ALA A 370 0.75 -5.20 -24.75
N GLU A 371 1.30 -6.42 -24.66
CA GLU A 371 1.09 -7.34 -23.53
C GLU A 371 1.80 -6.88 -22.25
N ALA A 372 3.01 -6.32 -22.36
CA ALA A 372 3.73 -5.77 -21.21
C ALA A 372 3.02 -4.53 -20.65
N GLN A 373 2.35 -3.76 -21.52
CA GLN A 373 1.52 -2.64 -21.12
C GLN A 373 0.28 -3.08 -20.33
N ARG A 374 -0.40 -4.16 -20.77
CA ARG A 374 -1.55 -4.73 -20.06
C ARG A 374 -1.16 -5.30 -18.69
N GLU A 375 -0.04 -6.00 -18.58
CA GLU A 375 0.46 -6.50 -17.28
C GLU A 375 0.85 -5.34 -16.35
N LYS A 376 1.37 -4.23 -16.88
CA LYS A 376 1.68 -3.05 -16.09
C LYS A 376 0.42 -2.36 -15.56
N GLU A 377 -0.64 -2.25 -16.37
CA GLU A 377 -1.92 -1.66 -15.95
C GLU A 377 -2.62 -2.47 -14.84
N LYS A 378 -2.43 -3.80 -14.82
CA LYS A 378 -2.94 -4.67 -13.74
C LYS A 378 -2.38 -4.33 -12.35
N ALA A 379 -1.15 -3.84 -12.25
CA ALA A 379 -0.56 -3.50 -10.95
C ALA A 379 -1.35 -2.41 -10.22
N THR A 380 -1.80 -1.37 -10.94
CA THR A 380 -2.65 -0.32 -10.36
C THR A 380 -4.01 -0.89 -9.94
N LEU A 381 -4.60 -1.77 -10.75
CA LEU A 381 -5.88 -2.42 -10.43
C LEU A 381 -5.82 -3.19 -9.10
N TYR A 382 -4.78 -3.99 -8.89
CA TYR A 382 -4.63 -4.76 -7.65
C TYR A 382 -4.49 -3.86 -6.42
N THR A 383 -3.61 -2.85 -6.48
CA THR A 383 -3.43 -1.90 -5.38
C THR A 383 -4.73 -1.13 -5.11
N ARG A 384 -5.41 -0.69 -6.16
CA ARG A 384 -6.70 -0.01 -6.04
C ARG A 384 -7.74 -0.90 -5.38
N ASN A 385 -7.89 -2.15 -5.81
CA ASN A 385 -8.89 -3.06 -5.26
C ASN A 385 -8.63 -3.33 -3.78
N ALA A 386 -7.37 -3.51 -3.36
CA ALA A 386 -7.05 -3.64 -1.94
C ALA A 386 -7.46 -2.40 -1.11
N ILE A 387 -7.30 -1.20 -1.67
CA ILE A 387 -7.77 0.04 -1.02
C ILE A 387 -9.30 0.06 -0.95
N VAL A 388 -9.97 -0.27 -2.06
CA VAL A 388 -11.44 -0.29 -2.14
C VAL A 388 -12.02 -1.28 -1.15
N GLU A 389 -11.51 -2.52 -1.10
CA GLU A 389 -11.94 -3.55 -0.15
C GLU A 389 -11.83 -3.06 1.30
N ALA A 390 -10.69 -2.47 1.67
CA ALA A 390 -10.49 -1.91 3.01
C ALA A 390 -11.47 -0.76 3.32
N LEU A 391 -11.79 0.09 2.34
CA LEU A 391 -12.77 1.17 2.52
C LEU A 391 -14.20 0.64 2.62
N GLN A 392 -14.55 -0.37 1.84
CA GLN A 392 -15.87 -1.00 1.88
C GLN A 392 -16.13 -1.72 3.21
N GLU A 393 -15.09 -2.26 3.84
CA GLU A 393 -15.18 -2.83 5.18
C GLU A 393 -15.26 -1.77 6.27
N THR A 394 -14.45 -0.71 6.20
CA THR A 394 -14.27 0.23 7.32
C THR A 394 -15.24 1.41 7.34
N LEU A 395 -15.66 1.91 6.17
CA LEU A 395 -16.50 3.11 6.12
C LEU A 395 -17.93 2.89 6.63
N PRO A 396 -18.59 1.73 6.42
CA PRO A 396 -19.86 1.44 7.07
C PRO A 396 -19.79 1.57 8.60
N ASP A 397 -18.71 1.06 9.22
CA ASP A 397 -18.49 1.19 10.67
C ASP A 397 -18.34 2.66 11.09
N VAL A 398 -17.68 3.50 10.28
CA VAL A 398 -17.57 4.94 10.54
C VAL A 398 -18.95 5.61 10.52
N VAL A 399 -19.77 5.30 9.52
CA VAL A 399 -21.14 5.84 9.38
C VAL A 399 -22.00 5.39 10.57
N ALA A 400 -22.01 4.10 10.87
CA ALA A 400 -22.74 3.52 11.98
C ALA A 400 -22.32 4.13 13.32
N THR A 401 -21.02 4.33 13.54
CA THR A 401 -20.51 4.96 14.77
C THR A 401 -20.96 6.42 14.89
N CYS A 402 -20.97 7.17 13.80
CA CYS A 402 -21.47 8.55 13.78
C CYS A 402 -22.97 8.64 14.07
N ILE A 403 -23.79 7.80 13.43
CA ILE A 403 -25.25 7.77 13.67
C ILE A 403 -25.53 7.38 15.14
N ASN A 404 -24.87 6.35 15.65
CA ASN A 404 -25.03 5.92 17.03
C ASN A 404 -24.52 6.96 18.04
N ALA A 405 -23.45 7.70 17.73
CA ALA A 405 -23.03 8.84 18.54
C ALA A 405 -24.10 9.94 18.62
N TYR A 406 -24.84 10.18 17.54
CA TYR A 406 -25.96 11.12 17.53
C TYR A 406 -27.14 10.62 18.38
N HIS A 407 -27.50 9.33 18.29
CA HIS A 407 -28.52 8.74 19.16
C HIS A 407 -28.14 8.82 20.64
N LEU A 408 -26.87 8.56 20.97
CA LEU A 408 -26.34 8.74 22.33
C LEU A 408 -26.46 10.20 22.81
N LEU A 409 -26.21 11.18 21.94
CA LEU A 409 -26.40 12.60 22.24
C LEU A 409 -27.88 12.92 22.53
N MET A 410 -28.82 12.31 21.81
CA MET A 410 -30.26 12.48 22.01
C MET A 410 -30.84 11.67 23.17
N GLY A 411 -30.02 10.80 23.79
CA GLY A 411 -30.47 9.89 24.85
C GLY A 411 -31.34 8.74 24.33
N GLU A 412 -31.23 8.43 23.03
CA GLU A 412 -31.89 7.32 22.37
C GLU A 412 -31.05 6.03 22.48
N GLY A 413 -31.68 4.89 22.17
CA GLY A 413 -30.98 3.61 22.15
C GLY A 413 -30.08 3.47 20.93
N VAL A 414 -29.13 2.54 21.02
CA VAL A 414 -28.29 2.13 19.88
C VAL A 414 -29.16 1.51 18.80
N GLU A 415 -28.92 1.89 17.55
CA GLU A 415 -29.59 1.35 16.38
C GLU A 415 -28.60 0.55 15.52
N ASP A 416 -29.13 -0.46 14.83
CA ASP A 416 -28.38 -1.22 13.83
C ASP A 416 -28.41 -0.44 12.51
N VAL A 417 -27.24 -0.19 11.92
CA VAL A 417 -27.08 0.66 10.74
C VAL A 417 -26.42 -0.18 9.65
N ASP A 418 -27.20 -0.60 8.66
CA ASP A 418 -26.70 -1.32 7.49
C ASP A 418 -26.43 -0.33 6.36
N VAL A 419 -25.17 -0.25 5.93
CA VAL A 419 -24.67 0.73 4.97
C VAL A 419 -23.76 0.04 3.98
N ASN A 420 -24.01 0.28 2.69
CA ASN A 420 -23.12 -0.13 1.62
C ASN A 420 -22.45 1.08 0.98
N ILE A 421 -21.21 0.92 0.51
CA ILE A 421 -20.51 1.93 -0.27
C ILE A 421 -20.05 1.34 -1.61
N PRO A 422 -20.79 1.59 -2.70
CA PRO A 422 -20.39 1.12 -4.01
C PRO A 422 -19.22 1.93 -4.57
N PHE A 423 -18.33 1.24 -5.29
CA PHE A 423 -17.25 1.85 -6.05
C PHE A 423 -17.44 1.53 -7.53
N GLY A 424 -17.12 2.49 -8.41
CA GLY A 424 -17.10 2.28 -9.85
C GLY A 424 -16.02 1.28 -10.29
N GLU A 425 -16.14 0.74 -11.51
CA GLU A 425 -15.10 -0.11 -12.10
C GLU A 425 -13.93 0.74 -12.63
N TYR A 426 -12.72 0.48 -12.13
CA TYR A 426 -11.50 1.10 -12.65
C TYR A 426 -11.06 0.37 -13.89
N ALA A 427 -10.81 1.12 -14.96
CA ALA A 427 -10.60 0.60 -16.29
C ALA A 427 -11.85 -0.04 -16.88
N ASN A 428 -12.81 0.79 -17.29
CA ASN A 428 -13.46 0.51 -18.57
C ASN A 428 -12.30 0.42 -19.60
N PRO A 429 -11.99 -0.76 -20.18
CA PRO A 429 -11.06 -0.81 -21.30
C PRO A 429 -11.52 0.25 -22.31
N SER A 430 -10.60 0.89 -23.03
CA SER A 430 -11.02 1.83 -24.08
C SER A 430 -12.09 1.14 -24.92
N PHE A 431 -13.14 1.86 -25.31
CA PHE A 431 -14.22 1.27 -26.11
C PHE A 431 -13.64 0.49 -27.31
N GLU A 432 -12.52 0.95 -27.86
CA GLU A 432 -11.73 0.24 -28.87
C GLU A 432 -11.21 -1.15 -28.42
N SER A 433 -10.62 -1.27 -27.23
CA SER A 433 -10.15 -2.54 -26.66
C SER A 433 -11.31 -3.47 -26.25
N GLN A 434 -12.42 -2.93 -25.76
CA GLN A 434 -13.65 -3.70 -25.52
C GLN A 434 -14.21 -4.24 -26.84
N VAL A 435 -14.36 -3.40 -27.86
CA VAL A 435 -14.82 -3.79 -29.20
C VAL A 435 -13.89 -4.84 -29.82
N GLU A 436 -12.58 -4.73 -29.67
CA GLU A 436 -11.64 -5.73 -30.17
C GLU A 436 -11.81 -7.08 -29.46
N THR A 437 -11.97 -7.06 -28.13
CA THR A 437 -12.10 -8.27 -27.31
C THR A 437 -13.45 -8.95 -27.53
N VAL A 438 -14.54 -8.19 -27.46
CA VAL A 438 -15.91 -8.65 -27.74
C VAL A 438 -16.05 -9.09 -29.19
N GLY A 439 -15.42 -8.37 -30.13
CA GLY A 439 -15.36 -8.76 -31.54
C GLY A 439 -14.66 -10.10 -31.77
N LYS A 440 -13.52 -10.34 -31.10
CA LYS A 440 -12.83 -11.64 -31.12
C LYS A 440 -13.66 -12.74 -30.46
N ALA A 441 -14.28 -12.48 -29.31
CA ALA A 441 -15.12 -13.45 -28.61
C ALA A 441 -16.35 -13.84 -29.44
N LYS A 442 -17.00 -12.87 -30.10
CA LYS A 442 -18.14 -13.10 -31.01
C LYS A 442 -17.73 -13.89 -32.25
N THR A 443 -16.60 -13.53 -32.89
CA THR A 443 -16.10 -14.26 -34.07
C THR A 443 -15.66 -15.69 -33.75
N GLN A 444 -15.20 -15.95 -32.53
CA GLN A 444 -14.87 -17.30 -32.05
C GLN A 444 -16.09 -18.07 -31.53
N GLY A 445 -17.29 -17.48 -31.51
CA GLY A 445 -18.53 -18.12 -31.05
C GLY A 445 -18.61 -18.30 -29.53
N ILE A 446 -17.80 -17.59 -28.76
CA ILE A 446 -17.71 -17.69 -27.30
C ILE A 446 -18.81 -16.85 -26.63
N MET A 447 -19.29 -15.80 -27.29
CA MET A 447 -20.22 -14.79 -26.73
C MET A 447 -21.44 -14.58 -27.62
N SER A 448 -22.63 -14.52 -27.03
CA SER A 448 -23.90 -14.24 -27.74
C SER A 448 -24.04 -12.75 -28.07
N ILE A 449 -24.99 -12.41 -28.97
CA ILE A 449 -25.23 -11.02 -29.38
C ILE A 449 -25.70 -10.18 -28.19
N GLU A 450 -26.56 -10.74 -27.33
CA GLU A 450 -27.07 -10.10 -26.12
C GLU A 450 -25.93 -9.75 -25.17
N ARG A 451 -25.03 -10.71 -24.91
CA ARG A 451 -23.88 -10.47 -24.04
C ARG A 451 -22.88 -9.49 -24.67
N CYS A 452 -22.72 -9.49 -25.99
CA CYS A 452 -21.89 -8.49 -26.67
C CYS A 452 -22.43 -7.07 -26.50
N VAL A 453 -23.75 -6.87 -26.58
CA VAL A 453 -24.37 -5.54 -26.42
C VAL A 453 -24.28 -5.10 -24.96
N GLU A 454 -24.51 -6.00 -24.01
CA GLU A 454 -24.41 -5.71 -22.57
C GLU A 454 -22.98 -5.32 -22.18
N GLU A 455 -21.97 -6.07 -22.62
CA GLU A 455 -20.56 -5.80 -22.29
C GLU A 455 -20.01 -4.53 -22.97
N LEU A 456 -20.57 -4.12 -24.12
CA LEU A 456 -20.13 -2.91 -24.83
C LEU A 456 -20.87 -1.65 -24.38
N TYR A 457 -22.10 -1.79 -23.91
CA TYR A 457 -23.01 -0.66 -23.72
C TYR A 457 -23.73 -0.62 -22.36
N GLY A 458 -23.43 -1.56 -21.45
CA GLY A 458 -24.08 -1.82 -20.16
C GLY A 458 -24.64 -0.59 -19.44
N ASP A 459 -23.77 0.32 -19.01
CA ASP A 459 -24.19 1.51 -18.25
C ASP A 459 -24.43 2.74 -19.13
N THR A 460 -24.15 2.64 -20.42
CA THR A 460 -24.23 3.78 -21.37
C THR A 460 -25.56 3.89 -22.09
N LEU A 461 -26.35 2.82 -22.13
CA LEU A 461 -27.62 2.72 -22.83
C LEU A 461 -28.68 2.12 -21.90
N ASP A 462 -29.86 2.72 -21.86
CA ASP A 462 -30.99 2.18 -21.12
C ASP A 462 -31.41 0.80 -21.66
N GLU A 463 -32.00 -0.02 -20.78
CA GLU A 463 -32.42 -1.40 -21.08
C GLU A 463 -33.31 -1.52 -22.34
N HIS A 464 -34.19 -0.54 -22.56
CA HIS A 464 -35.03 -0.47 -23.76
C HIS A 464 -34.20 -0.29 -25.04
N CYS A 465 -33.18 0.57 -25.01
CA CYS A 465 -32.30 0.81 -26.15
C CYS A 465 -31.41 -0.40 -26.44
N LYS A 466 -30.97 -1.13 -25.41
CA LYS A 466 -30.23 -2.38 -25.58
C LYS A 466 -31.05 -3.43 -26.31
N GLN A 467 -32.32 -3.59 -25.94
CA GLN A 467 -33.23 -4.56 -26.56
C GLN A 467 -33.50 -4.23 -28.04
N GLU A 468 -33.68 -2.94 -28.37
CA GLU A 468 -33.82 -2.50 -29.76
C GLU A 468 -32.57 -2.78 -30.60
N GLU A 469 -31.38 -2.55 -30.05
CA GLU A 469 -30.12 -2.80 -30.75
C GLU A 469 -29.87 -4.30 -30.93
N ILE A 470 -30.16 -5.12 -29.92
CA ILE A 470 -30.13 -6.59 -30.04
C ILE A 470 -31.08 -7.06 -31.14
N ALA A 471 -32.32 -6.54 -31.20
CA ALA A 471 -33.30 -6.90 -32.21
C ALA A 471 -32.84 -6.48 -33.62
N ARG A 472 -32.24 -5.29 -33.77
CA ARG A 472 -31.66 -4.81 -35.03
C ARG A 472 -30.53 -5.72 -35.49
N LEU A 473 -29.60 -6.07 -34.61
CA LEU A 473 -28.45 -6.94 -34.92
C LEU A 473 -28.89 -8.37 -35.27
N LYS A 474 -29.88 -8.93 -34.58
CA LYS A 474 -30.46 -10.25 -34.91
C LYS A 474 -31.11 -10.24 -36.31
N LYS A 475 -31.83 -9.16 -36.63
CA LYS A 475 -32.49 -8.98 -37.94
C LYS A 475 -31.48 -8.81 -39.07
N GLU A 476 -30.40 -8.06 -38.86
CA GLU A 476 -29.30 -7.90 -39.84
C GLU A 476 -28.56 -9.20 -40.11
N GLN A 477 -28.44 -10.07 -39.09
CA GLN A 477 -27.83 -11.40 -39.24
C GLN A 477 -28.79 -12.47 -39.79
N GLY A 478 -30.03 -12.08 -40.11
CA GLY A 478 -31.04 -13.00 -40.65
C GLY A 478 -31.53 -14.05 -39.66
N ILE A 479 -31.31 -13.83 -38.36
CA ILE A 479 -31.80 -14.69 -37.28
C ILE A 479 -33.28 -14.33 -37.08
N ALA A 480 -34.17 -15.09 -37.72
CA ALA A 480 -35.60 -14.95 -37.50
C ALA A 480 -35.96 -15.50 -36.11
N GLU A 481 -36.72 -14.74 -35.33
CA GLU A 481 -37.38 -15.27 -34.14
C GLU A 481 -38.33 -16.40 -34.59
N VAL A 482 -38.00 -17.63 -34.20
CA VAL A 482 -38.90 -18.76 -34.35
C VAL A 482 -39.87 -18.67 -33.17
N GLU A 483 -41.12 -18.27 -33.42
CA GLU A 483 -42.20 -18.49 -32.47
C GLU A 483 -42.34 -20.00 -32.23
N GLU A 484 -42.03 -20.45 -31.01
CA GLU A 484 -42.32 -21.81 -30.59
C GLU A 484 -43.85 -22.03 -30.61
N PRO A 485 -44.36 -23.09 -31.27
CA PRO A 485 -45.81 -23.31 -31.32
C PRO A 485 -46.34 -23.71 -29.93
N GLY A 486 -47.22 -22.86 -29.39
CA GLY A 486 -47.91 -23.08 -28.11
C GLY A 486 -48.75 -24.37 -28.12
N LEU A 487 -48.43 -25.29 -27.21
CA LEU A 487 -49.23 -26.46 -26.91
C LEU A 487 -50.49 -26.04 -26.13
N ASN A 488 -51.62 -25.93 -26.82
CA ASN A 488 -52.95 -25.86 -26.19
C ASN A 488 -53.25 -27.20 -25.48
N LEU A 489 -53.15 -27.23 -24.15
CA LEU A 489 -53.66 -28.32 -23.31
C LEU A 489 -55.01 -27.91 -22.69
N GLU A 490 -56.02 -27.72 -23.53
CA GLU A 490 -57.41 -27.85 -23.11
C GLU A 490 -57.95 -29.21 -23.57
N GLY A 491 -58.17 -30.10 -22.60
CA GLY A 491 -59.09 -31.23 -22.77
C GLY A 491 -58.47 -32.62 -22.84
N VAL A 492 -57.91 -33.14 -21.73
CA VAL A 492 -57.99 -34.57 -21.40
C VAL A 492 -58.15 -34.75 -19.89
N ASN A 493 -59.35 -35.12 -19.46
CA ASN A 493 -59.65 -35.64 -18.11
C ASN A 493 -59.37 -37.14 -18.08
N VAL A 494 -58.51 -37.64 -17.17
CA VAL A 494 -58.55 -39.05 -16.71
C VAL A 494 -58.05 -39.21 -15.25
N ILE A 495 -59.03 -39.30 -14.33
CA ILE A 495 -59.23 -40.26 -13.20
C ILE A 495 -58.19 -40.38 -12.05
N GLU A 496 -58.69 -40.15 -10.83
CA GLU A 496 -58.10 -40.42 -9.50
C GLU A 496 -57.91 -41.93 -9.18
N GLY A 497 -56.90 -42.25 -8.36
CA GLY A 497 -56.76 -43.58 -7.73
C GLY A 497 -55.60 -43.75 -6.73
N GLU A 498 -55.88 -43.45 -5.46
CA GLU A 498 -55.42 -44.07 -4.19
C GLU A 498 -53.95 -44.46 -3.88
N ASN A 499 -53.39 -43.72 -2.90
CA ASN A 499 -52.77 -44.17 -1.63
C ASN A 499 -51.78 -45.36 -1.56
N ARG A 500 -50.51 -45.10 -1.18
CA ARG A 500 -49.94 -45.42 0.16
C ARG A 500 -48.42 -45.17 0.26
N THR A 501 -48.01 -44.61 1.39
CA THR A 501 -46.64 -44.42 1.91
C THR A 501 -45.88 -45.74 2.08
N GLN A 502 -44.55 -45.76 1.82
CA GLN A 502 -43.58 -46.43 2.72
C GLN A 502 -42.10 -46.15 2.43
N ASN A 503 -41.36 -46.22 3.54
CA ASN A 503 -39.96 -45.90 3.84
C ASN A 503 -38.85 -46.51 2.96
N ILE A 504 -37.74 -45.77 2.98
CA ILE A 504 -36.36 -46.09 2.59
C ILE A 504 -35.83 -47.35 3.29
N PRO A 505 -35.03 -48.19 2.62
CA PRO A 505 -34.09 -49.09 3.27
C PRO A 505 -32.60 -48.76 3.00
N ASN A 506 -31.81 -49.08 4.01
CA ASN A 506 -30.37 -48.87 4.22
C ASN A 506 -29.58 -50.17 3.95
N VAL A 507 -28.34 -50.13 3.40
CA VAL A 507 -27.44 -51.29 3.21
C VAL A 507 -25.95 -50.81 3.16
N PRO A 508 -24.90 -51.61 3.48
CA PRO A 508 -24.17 -51.58 4.77
C PRO A 508 -22.61 -51.58 4.65
N GLU A 509 -21.90 -51.54 5.80
CA GLU A 509 -20.43 -51.64 5.97
C GLU A 509 -19.86 -53.09 5.87
N GLY A 510 -18.59 -53.23 5.45
CA GLY A 510 -17.73 -54.42 5.68
C GLY A 510 -16.53 -54.63 4.73
N VAL A 511 -15.30 -54.44 5.23
CA VAL A 511 -13.93 -54.65 4.63
C VAL A 511 -13.53 -56.16 4.64
N PRO A 512 -12.34 -56.71 4.21
CA PRO A 512 -11.08 -56.19 3.61
C PRO A 512 -10.42 -57.06 2.47
N GLY A 513 -9.34 -56.59 1.81
CA GLY A 513 -8.43 -57.48 1.05
C GLY A 513 -7.50 -56.91 -0.04
N THR A 514 -6.23 -56.70 0.32
CA THR A 514 -4.94 -56.93 -0.40
C THR A 514 -4.78 -56.94 -1.94
N ALA A 515 -3.79 -56.11 -2.37
CA ALA A 515 -2.59 -56.41 -3.20
C ALA A 515 -2.63 -56.48 -4.75
N GLY A 516 -1.58 -55.90 -5.35
CA GLY A 516 -1.15 -55.99 -6.76
C GLY A 516 -1.45 -54.70 -7.53
N GLY A 517 -0.52 -53.92 -8.09
CA GLY A 517 0.71 -54.27 -8.80
C GLY A 517 0.52 -53.92 -10.30
N GLY A 518 1.16 -52.86 -10.78
CA GLY A 518 1.17 -52.45 -12.21
C GLY A 518 1.92 -51.13 -12.37
N GLU A 519 3.24 -51.17 -12.54
CA GLU A 519 3.93 -51.02 -13.84
C GLU A 519 3.82 -49.61 -14.45
N GLY A 520 4.79 -48.76 -14.09
CA GLY A 520 5.18 -47.58 -14.87
C GLY A 520 6.54 -47.82 -15.52
N THR A 521 6.55 -48.23 -16.78
CA THR A 521 7.66 -48.08 -17.73
C THR A 521 7.77 -46.58 -18.07
N GLY A 522 8.89 -45.86 -18.06
CA GLY A 522 10.29 -46.20 -18.25
C GLY A 522 10.80 -45.59 -19.56
N ALA A 523 11.56 -44.48 -19.48
CA ALA A 523 12.57 -44.06 -20.47
C ALA A 523 13.43 -42.92 -19.86
N SER A 524 14.65 -43.24 -19.37
CA SER A 524 15.94 -42.95 -20.02
C SER A 524 16.47 -41.54 -19.66
N GLY A 525 17.63 -41.30 -19.08
CA GLY A 525 18.80 -42.12 -18.75
C GLY A 525 20.04 -41.22 -18.83
N ASN A 526 20.90 -41.18 -17.81
CA ASN A 526 22.34 -41.37 -18.00
C ASN A 526 23.12 -41.40 -16.67
N LEU A 527 23.92 -42.46 -16.57
CA LEU A 527 24.86 -42.80 -15.52
C LEU A 527 26.14 -41.96 -15.61
N ARG A 528 26.76 -41.70 -14.46
CA ARG A 528 28.19 -41.97 -14.28
C ARG A 528 28.54 -42.23 -12.82
N SER A 529 28.87 -43.49 -12.55
CA SER A 529 29.48 -44.00 -11.32
C SER A 529 31.00 -43.87 -11.37
N GLY A 530 31.63 -43.72 -10.20
CA GLY A 530 33.05 -43.98 -10.02
C GLY A 530 33.39 -44.17 -8.54
N ASN A 531 33.45 -45.43 -8.10
CA ASN A 531 33.96 -45.87 -6.80
C ASN A 531 35.41 -45.41 -6.57
N LYS A 532 35.69 -44.84 -5.38
CA LYS A 532 36.59 -45.42 -4.37
C LYS A 532 36.42 -44.73 -3.03
#